data_AF-A0A955E255-F1
#
_entry.id   AF-A0A955E255-F1
#
_cell.length_a   1.000
_cell.length_b   1.000
_cell.length_c   1.000
_cell.angle_alpha   90.00
_cell.angle_beta   90.00
_cell.angle_gamma   90.00
#
_symmetry.space_group_name_H-M   'P 1'
#
loop_
_entity.id
_entity.type
_entity.pdbx_description
1 polymer ?
#
loop_
_entity_poly.entity_id
_entity_poly.type
_entity_poly.pdbx_seq_one_letter_code
_entity_poly.pdbx_strand_id
1 'polypeptide(L)'
;MPASRSRTDRWKDSLWRIYERGGGLEFTIERPEHSQTDSKDLIWRVHVLDLSEQEITVEQPGAMGVPFQIQDGTPLIGILAVGQNKWMFHTTVLGHTRVKTRNGEVPALRVQMPEKVERCLRRNFDRISTAQVSMPNVECWKLVNPQSAVPFEVANEVQIGDLLAAGKTADATDDPSALPEVGPKFDAVLSNVGGGGVGLIVDKENRASIDSGKVFWIRLDLRPTVPAPMVLTARLAHTHIDSQQNTYAGFAFDFTMNPQHKSFVVGQIARYIRSMQPSSSKAA
;
A
#
# COMPACT_ATOMS: atom_id res chain seq x y z
N MET A 1 6.18 -17.12 39.66
CA MET A 1 5.33 -17.13 38.44
C MET A 1 6.16 -16.62 37.27
N PRO A 2 6.57 -17.47 36.31
CA PRO A 2 7.46 -17.01 35.25
C PRO A 2 6.67 -16.26 34.18
N ALA A 3 6.90 -14.95 34.11
CA ALA A 3 6.33 -14.03 33.14
C ALA A 3 7.19 -13.99 31.86
N SER A 4 7.00 -14.91 30.92
CA SER A 4 7.48 -14.77 29.52
C SER A 4 7.03 -15.87 28.55
N ARG A 5 5.85 -16.50 28.69
CA ARG A 5 5.30 -17.29 27.56
C ARG A 5 5.01 -16.32 26.42
N SER A 6 5.67 -16.55 25.28
CA SER A 6 6.04 -15.50 24.33
C SER A 6 4.78 -14.93 23.66
N ARG A 7 4.73 -13.60 23.49
CA ARG A 7 3.65 -12.94 22.73
C ARG A 7 3.59 -13.40 21.27
N THR A 8 4.61 -14.11 20.80
CA THR A 8 4.69 -14.73 19.49
C THR A 8 3.89 -16.03 19.46
N ASP A 9 3.76 -16.78 20.56
CA ASP A 9 3.15 -18.14 20.56
C ASP A 9 1.62 -18.12 20.39
N ARG A 10 0.98 -16.97 20.64
CA ARG A 10 -0.48 -16.76 20.52
C ARG A 10 -0.89 -15.91 19.31
N TRP A 11 -0.07 -15.94 18.27
CA TRP A 11 -0.37 -15.20 17.04
C TRP A 11 -1.63 -15.75 16.35
N LYS A 12 -1.88 -17.07 16.42
CA LYS A 12 -3.11 -17.69 15.88
C LYS A 12 -4.37 -17.15 16.56
N ASP A 13 -4.37 -17.03 17.89
CA ASP A 13 -5.49 -16.41 18.64
C ASP A 13 -5.71 -14.95 18.20
N SER A 14 -4.62 -14.24 17.88
CA SER A 14 -4.66 -12.86 17.44
C SER A 14 -5.23 -12.74 16.02
N LEU A 15 -4.87 -13.66 15.12
CA LEU A 15 -5.44 -13.76 13.78
C LEU A 15 -6.93 -14.10 13.83
N TRP A 16 -7.33 -15.05 14.67
CA TRP A 16 -8.75 -15.39 14.89
C TRP A 16 -9.56 -14.18 15.36
N ARG A 17 -9.05 -13.40 16.32
CA ARG A 17 -9.71 -12.17 16.78
C ARG A 17 -9.80 -11.09 15.70
N ILE A 18 -8.83 -11.03 14.80
CA ILE A 18 -8.88 -10.13 13.64
C ILE A 18 -10.02 -10.56 12.73
N TYR A 19 -10.11 -11.85 12.39
CA TYR A 19 -11.21 -12.38 11.59
C TYR A 19 -12.59 -12.13 12.22
N GLU A 20 -12.79 -12.46 13.50
CA GLU A 20 -14.08 -12.26 14.20
C GLU A 20 -14.56 -10.80 14.18
N ARG A 21 -13.62 -9.85 14.12
CA ARG A 21 -13.90 -8.41 14.11
C ARG A 21 -14.00 -7.82 12.71
N GLY A 22 -13.90 -8.65 11.66
CA GLY A 22 -13.78 -8.16 10.28
C GLY A 22 -12.53 -7.29 10.09
N GLY A 23 -11.47 -7.58 10.83
CA GLY A 23 -10.19 -6.88 10.73
C GLY A 23 -9.44 -7.24 9.45
N GLY A 24 -8.30 -6.60 9.25
CA GLY A 24 -7.49 -6.78 8.04
C GLY A 24 -6.07 -7.19 8.32
N LEU A 25 -5.46 -7.74 7.27
CA LEU A 25 -4.04 -8.00 7.17
C LEU A 25 -3.43 -7.04 6.14
N GLU A 26 -2.14 -6.81 6.29
CA GLU A 26 -1.33 -6.08 5.32
C GLU A 26 -0.44 -7.09 4.58
N PHE A 27 -0.22 -6.90 3.28
CA PHE A 27 0.66 -7.76 2.50
C PHE A 27 1.50 -6.92 1.54
N THR A 28 2.70 -7.42 1.22
CA THR A 28 3.51 -6.99 0.08
C THR A 28 4.01 -8.22 -0.66
N ILE A 29 4.42 -8.06 -1.91
CA ILE A 29 5.08 -9.13 -2.66
C ILE A 29 6.46 -9.35 -2.07
N GLU A 30 6.81 -10.62 -1.80
CA GLU A 30 8.15 -10.98 -1.37
C GLU A 30 9.10 -10.86 -2.56
N ARG A 31 10.16 -10.07 -2.38
CA ARG A 31 11.18 -9.87 -3.39
C ARG A 31 12.33 -10.85 -3.15
N PRO A 32 12.87 -11.49 -4.22
CA PRO A 32 14.09 -12.29 -4.07
C PRO A 32 15.22 -11.42 -3.54
N GLU A 33 16.03 -11.92 -2.60
CA GLU A 33 17.15 -11.18 -1.98
C GLU A 33 18.17 -10.59 -2.99
N HIS A 34 18.15 -11.06 -4.24
CA HIS A 34 19.05 -10.65 -5.32
C HIS A 34 18.38 -9.82 -6.43
N SER A 35 17.10 -9.42 -6.29
CA SER A 35 16.48 -8.52 -7.25
C SER A 35 17.06 -7.11 -7.09
N GLN A 36 18.04 -6.76 -7.93
CA GLN A 36 18.62 -5.40 -8.02
C GLN A 36 17.64 -4.33 -8.55
N THR A 37 16.34 -4.63 -8.61
CA THR A 37 15.34 -3.64 -8.96
C THR A 37 15.21 -2.64 -7.82
N ASP A 38 15.45 -1.36 -8.10
CA ASP A 38 15.26 -0.23 -7.18
C ASP A 38 13.76 0.03 -6.84
N SER A 39 12.92 -0.97 -7.06
CA SER A 39 11.49 -0.93 -6.75
C SER A 39 11.30 -0.84 -5.24
N LYS A 40 10.39 0.03 -4.83
CA LYS A 40 9.87 0.12 -3.47
C LYS A 40 8.73 -0.88 -3.27
N ASP A 41 8.60 -1.40 -2.07
CA ASP A 41 7.51 -2.29 -1.69
C ASP A 41 6.19 -1.53 -1.60
N LEU A 42 5.14 -2.10 -2.19
CA LEU A 42 3.79 -1.58 -2.07
C LEU A 42 3.00 -2.48 -1.14
N ILE A 43 2.70 -1.99 0.05
CA ILE A 43 1.85 -2.70 1.01
C ILE A 43 0.39 -2.46 0.65
N TRP A 44 -0.42 -3.51 0.61
CA TRP A 44 -1.87 -3.41 0.53
C TRP A 44 -2.56 -3.96 1.78
N ARG A 45 -3.68 -3.34 2.15
CA ARG A 45 -4.51 -3.79 3.28
C ARG A 45 -5.80 -4.43 2.78
N VAL A 46 -6.10 -5.63 3.27
CA VAL A 46 -7.28 -6.44 2.89
C VAL A 46 -7.96 -7.00 4.13
N HIS A 47 -9.28 -7.15 4.08
CA HIS A 47 -10.02 -7.79 5.17
C HIS A 47 -9.87 -9.32 5.12
N VAL A 48 -9.85 -9.95 6.30
CA VAL A 48 -9.91 -11.41 6.42
C VAL A 48 -11.36 -11.85 6.28
N LEU A 49 -11.62 -12.73 5.31
CA LEU A 49 -12.95 -13.22 4.96
C LEU A 49 -13.24 -14.60 5.52
N ASP A 50 -12.22 -15.44 5.65
CA ASP A 50 -12.34 -16.77 6.24
C ASP A 50 -10.98 -17.30 6.72
N LEU A 51 -11.00 -18.27 7.65
CA LEU A 51 -9.82 -18.90 8.21
C LEU A 51 -9.99 -20.42 8.31
N SER A 52 -8.95 -21.16 7.92
CA SER A 52 -8.84 -22.60 8.17
C SER A 52 -7.46 -22.93 8.75
N GLU A 53 -7.17 -24.20 9.00
CA GLU A 53 -5.83 -24.61 9.43
C GLU A 53 -4.77 -24.49 8.31
N GLN A 54 -5.17 -24.56 7.04
CA GLN A 54 -4.22 -24.54 5.91
C GLN A 54 -4.12 -23.19 5.21
N GLU A 55 -5.15 -22.35 5.30
CA GLU A 55 -5.22 -21.12 4.51
C GLU A 55 -5.99 -19.99 5.20
N ILE A 56 -5.64 -18.78 4.78
CA ILE A 56 -6.32 -17.54 5.10
C ILE A 56 -6.99 -17.07 3.81
N THR A 57 -8.30 -16.85 3.84
CA THR A 57 -9.01 -16.22 2.72
C THR A 57 -9.18 -14.74 3.02
N VAL A 58 -8.69 -13.89 2.14
CA VAL A 58 -8.76 -12.43 2.27
C VAL A 58 -9.47 -11.81 1.08
N GLU A 59 -9.95 -10.58 1.23
CA GLU A 59 -10.47 -9.82 0.10
C GLU A 59 -9.44 -9.73 -1.03
N GLN A 60 -9.91 -9.78 -2.28
CA GLN A 60 -9.05 -9.53 -3.41
C GLN A 60 -8.41 -8.14 -3.27
N PRO A 61 -7.08 -8.03 -3.30
CA PRO A 61 -6.44 -6.75 -3.12
C PRO A 61 -6.73 -5.83 -4.32
N GLY A 62 -6.91 -4.54 -4.03
CA GLY A 62 -7.38 -3.58 -5.00
C GLY A 62 -7.17 -2.15 -4.53
N ALA A 63 -7.26 -1.22 -5.48
CA ALA A 63 -7.23 0.22 -5.22
C ALA A 63 -8.40 0.87 -5.94
N MET A 64 -9.05 1.83 -5.28
CA MET A 64 -10.14 2.62 -5.86
C MET A 64 -11.32 1.78 -6.40
N GLY A 65 -11.59 0.64 -5.77
CA GLY A 65 -12.64 -0.31 -6.17
C GLY A 65 -12.27 -1.20 -7.37
N VAL A 66 -11.02 -1.16 -7.84
CA VAL A 66 -10.54 -2.04 -8.91
C VAL A 66 -9.58 -3.07 -8.33
N PRO A 67 -9.88 -4.37 -8.45
CA PRO A 67 -8.97 -5.42 -8.00
C PRO A 67 -7.76 -5.52 -8.92
N PHE A 68 -6.58 -5.76 -8.34
CA PHE A 68 -5.42 -6.19 -9.10
C PHE A 68 -5.20 -7.69 -8.93
N GLN A 69 -4.75 -8.35 -10.00
CA GLN A 69 -4.51 -9.78 -10.02
C GLN A 69 -3.12 -10.06 -9.45
N ILE A 70 -3.04 -10.99 -8.49
CA ILE A 70 -1.80 -11.53 -7.95
C ILE A 70 -1.77 -13.00 -8.34
N GLN A 71 -0.73 -13.43 -9.05
CA GLN A 71 -0.65 -14.78 -9.59
C GLN A 71 -0.52 -15.84 -8.49
N ASP A 72 -1.11 -17.01 -8.74
CA ASP A 72 -0.87 -18.23 -7.97
C ASP A 72 0.63 -18.51 -7.83
N GLY A 73 1.05 -18.93 -6.64
CA GLY A 73 2.46 -19.16 -6.33
C GLY A 73 3.26 -17.89 -6.03
N THR A 74 2.68 -16.69 -6.11
CA THR A 74 3.39 -15.45 -5.73
C THR A 74 3.72 -15.50 -4.23
N PRO A 75 5.01 -15.42 -3.84
CA PRO A 75 5.40 -15.33 -2.45
C PRO A 75 5.08 -13.94 -1.90
N LEU A 76 4.58 -13.88 -0.68
CA LEU A 76 4.12 -12.67 -0.02
C LEU A 76 4.70 -12.57 1.39
N ILE A 77 4.97 -11.34 1.82
CA ILE A 77 5.18 -11.00 3.22
C ILE A 77 3.87 -10.45 3.76
N GLY A 78 3.28 -11.17 4.72
CA GLY A 78 2.11 -10.72 5.47
C GLY A 78 2.50 -10.00 6.76
N ILE A 79 1.71 -8.99 7.12
CA ILE A 79 1.86 -8.20 8.33
C ILE A 79 0.56 -8.27 9.13
N LEU A 80 0.69 -8.76 10.36
CA LEU A 80 -0.36 -8.85 11.37
C LEU A 80 -0.18 -7.72 12.38
N ALA A 81 -1.14 -6.80 12.49
CA ALA A 81 -1.08 -5.69 13.44
C ALA A 81 -2.18 -5.79 14.52
N VAL A 82 -1.78 -5.86 15.80
CA VAL A 82 -2.70 -5.84 16.94
C VAL A 82 -2.23 -4.83 17.98
N GLY A 83 -2.97 -3.72 18.08
CA GLY A 83 -2.59 -2.58 18.90
C GLY A 83 -1.23 -2.03 18.47
N GLN A 84 -0.27 -2.01 19.39
CA GLN A 84 1.11 -1.56 19.10
C GLN A 84 2.04 -2.68 18.63
N ASN A 85 1.58 -3.93 18.57
CA ASN A 85 2.42 -5.05 18.13
C ASN A 85 2.17 -5.33 16.66
N LYS A 86 3.26 -5.48 15.91
CA LYS A 86 3.25 -5.99 14.53
C LYS A 86 4.06 -7.29 14.48
N TRP A 87 3.56 -8.24 13.71
CA TRP A 87 4.29 -9.46 13.34
C TRP A 87 4.32 -9.58 11.83
N MET A 88 5.43 -10.07 11.29
CA MET A 88 5.59 -10.42 9.88
C MET A 88 5.57 -11.93 9.72
N PHE A 89 5.13 -12.41 8.56
CA PHE A 89 5.17 -13.82 8.20
C PHE A 89 5.29 -13.98 6.70
N HIS A 90 5.88 -15.09 6.27
CA HIS A 90 5.91 -15.48 4.87
C HIS A 90 4.69 -16.32 4.55
N THR A 91 4.14 -16.13 3.36
CA THR A 91 3.03 -16.91 2.82
C THR A 91 3.12 -16.92 1.29
N THR A 92 2.28 -17.71 0.64
CA THR A 92 2.21 -17.83 -0.81
C THR A 92 0.75 -17.78 -1.25
N VAL A 93 0.49 -17.18 -2.41
CA VAL A 93 -0.83 -17.21 -3.03
C VAL A 93 -1.17 -18.64 -3.47
N LEU A 94 -2.27 -19.18 -2.97
CA LEU A 94 -2.78 -20.50 -3.30
C LEU A 94 -3.80 -20.49 -4.45
N GLY A 95 -4.41 -19.33 -4.69
CA GLY A 95 -5.37 -19.14 -5.77
C GLY A 95 -6.43 -18.09 -5.46
N HIS A 96 -7.39 -17.99 -6.38
CA HIS A 96 -8.53 -17.08 -6.26
C HIS A 96 -9.82 -17.85 -5.99
N THR A 97 -10.74 -17.24 -5.26
CA THR A 97 -12.07 -17.81 -5.00
C THR A 97 -13.13 -16.71 -4.93
N ARG A 98 -14.39 -17.10 -4.72
CA ARG A 98 -15.49 -16.21 -4.39
C ARG A 98 -16.06 -16.60 -3.03
N VAL A 99 -16.21 -15.63 -2.13
CA VAL A 99 -16.77 -15.86 -0.80
C VAL A 99 -18.15 -15.21 -0.73
N LYS A 100 -19.13 -15.96 -0.22
CA LYS A 100 -20.44 -15.41 0.09
C LYS A 100 -20.37 -14.58 1.36
N THR A 101 -20.62 -13.28 1.22
CA THR A 101 -20.79 -12.35 2.34
C THR A 101 -22.25 -11.96 2.51
N ARG A 102 -22.57 -11.21 3.57
CA ARG A 102 -23.90 -10.62 3.76
C ARG A 102 -24.33 -9.72 2.60
N ASN A 103 -23.37 -9.13 1.89
CA ASN A 103 -23.60 -8.18 0.81
C ASN A 103 -23.48 -8.81 -0.59
N GLY A 104 -23.40 -10.15 -0.67
CA GLY A 104 -23.25 -10.90 -1.92
C GLY A 104 -21.90 -11.61 -2.03
N GLU A 105 -21.64 -12.18 -3.21
CA GLU A 105 -20.37 -12.84 -3.49
C GLU A 105 -19.28 -11.85 -3.86
N VAL A 106 -18.18 -11.88 -3.10
CA VAL A 106 -17.01 -11.02 -3.34
C VAL A 106 -15.82 -11.85 -3.83
N PRO A 107 -14.99 -11.31 -4.74
CA PRO A 107 -13.74 -11.95 -5.13
C PRO A 107 -12.77 -11.97 -3.94
N ALA A 108 -12.06 -13.08 -3.79
CA ALA A 108 -11.17 -13.32 -2.67
C ALA A 108 -9.86 -13.98 -3.13
N LEU A 109 -8.80 -13.71 -2.38
CA LEU A 109 -7.48 -14.31 -2.54
C LEU A 109 -7.27 -15.32 -1.41
N ARG A 110 -6.84 -16.53 -1.76
CA ARG A 110 -6.44 -17.57 -0.80
C ARG A 110 -4.94 -17.52 -0.64
N VAL A 111 -4.46 -17.40 0.59
CA VAL A 111 -3.03 -17.44 0.91
C VAL A 111 -2.77 -18.52 1.94
N GLN A 112 -1.58 -19.11 1.89
CA GLN A 112 -1.19 -20.18 2.80
C GLN A 112 -1.17 -19.70 4.26
N MET A 113 -1.68 -20.51 5.19
CA MET A 113 -1.54 -20.23 6.62
C MET A 113 -0.04 -20.26 6.98
N PRO A 114 0.52 -19.20 7.60
CA PRO A 114 1.93 -19.21 7.97
C PRO A 114 2.21 -20.23 9.08
N GLU A 115 3.37 -20.88 9.00
CA GLU A 115 3.82 -21.81 10.04
C GLU A 115 4.30 -21.07 11.30
N LYS A 116 4.94 -19.92 11.10
CA LYS A 116 5.51 -19.07 12.14
C LYS A 116 5.32 -17.60 11.81
N VAL A 117 5.35 -16.76 12.83
CA VAL A 117 5.38 -15.30 12.70
C VAL A 117 6.57 -14.74 13.46
N GLU A 118 7.09 -13.61 12.99
CA GLU A 118 8.24 -12.93 13.55
C GLU A 118 7.82 -11.55 14.04
N ARG A 119 8.07 -11.26 15.32
CA ARG A 119 7.65 -9.97 15.89
C ARG A 119 8.52 -8.84 15.36
N CYS A 120 7.91 -7.81 14.81
CA CYS A 120 8.61 -6.58 14.43
C CYS A 120 9.00 -5.82 15.70
N LEU A 121 10.30 -5.62 15.95
CA LEU A 121 10.75 -4.74 17.01
C LEU A 121 10.51 -3.28 16.61
N ARG A 122 10.04 -2.50 17.58
CA ARG A 122 9.53 -1.12 17.45
C ARG A 122 10.47 -0.13 16.75
N ARG A 123 11.79 -0.40 16.70
CA ARG A 123 12.81 0.48 16.11
C ARG A 123 13.36 0.00 14.75
N ASN A 124 12.96 -1.18 14.30
CA ASN A 124 13.63 -1.87 13.20
C ASN A 124 12.63 -2.39 12.15
N PHE A 125 11.47 -1.73 11.95
CA PHE A 125 10.54 -2.13 10.87
C PHE A 125 11.25 -2.13 9.51
N ASP A 126 12.27 -1.30 9.34
CA ASP A 126 13.12 -1.26 8.14
C ASP A 126 14.30 -2.26 8.15
N ARG A 127 14.59 -2.98 9.26
CA ARG A 127 15.90 -3.65 9.46
C ARG A 127 15.91 -5.01 10.18
N ILE A 128 14.80 -5.77 10.23
CA ILE A 128 14.86 -7.14 10.78
C ILE A 128 14.98 -8.19 9.67
N SER A 129 16.25 -8.60 9.46
CA SER A 129 16.86 -9.89 9.14
C SER A 129 16.25 -10.94 8.17
N THR A 130 15.05 -10.80 7.64
CA THR A 130 14.50 -11.80 6.68
C THR A 130 13.62 -11.19 5.60
N ALA A 131 13.05 -10.01 5.84
CA ALA A 131 12.30 -9.24 4.84
C ALA A 131 12.49 -7.74 5.10
N GLN A 132 13.33 -7.07 4.30
CA GLN A 132 13.40 -5.60 4.34
C GLN A 132 12.28 -5.02 3.47
N VAL A 133 11.32 -4.34 4.09
CA VAL A 133 10.26 -3.64 3.37
C VAL A 133 10.69 -2.18 3.17
N SER A 134 10.97 -1.79 1.94
CA SER A 134 11.36 -0.43 1.54
C SER A 134 10.15 0.30 0.96
N MET A 135 9.46 1.07 1.80
CA MET A 135 8.28 1.83 1.39
C MET A 135 8.66 3.05 0.52
N PRO A 136 7.82 3.47 -0.45
CA PRO A 136 8.12 4.64 -1.26
C PRO A 136 7.91 5.94 -0.49
N ASN A 137 8.75 6.93 -0.82
CA ASN A 137 8.59 8.30 -0.36
C ASN A 137 7.42 8.95 -1.11
N VAL A 138 6.73 9.83 -0.41
CA VAL A 138 5.57 10.56 -0.90
C VAL A 138 5.73 12.02 -0.54
N GLU A 139 5.52 12.89 -1.51
CA GLU A 139 5.49 14.33 -1.27
C GLU A 139 4.04 14.81 -1.26
N CYS A 140 3.74 15.67 -0.31
CA CYS A 140 2.38 16.11 -0.05
C CYS A 140 2.34 17.64 0.02
N TRP A 141 1.31 18.21 -0.59
CA TRP A 141 0.98 19.61 -0.44
C TRP A 141 -0.51 19.76 -0.17
N LYS A 142 -0.87 20.64 0.76
CA LYS A 142 -2.26 21.02 0.94
C LYS A 142 -2.73 21.83 -0.27
N LEU A 143 -3.84 21.45 -0.91
CA LEU A 143 -4.45 22.27 -1.95
C LEU A 143 -5.12 23.50 -1.33
N VAL A 144 -4.81 24.67 -1.88
CA VAL A 144 -5.53 25.93 -1.59
C VAL A 144 -6.83 25.95 -2.37
N ASN A 145 -6.77 25.58 -3.65
CA ASN A 145 -7.92 25.46 -4.53
C ASN A 145 -7.93 24.07 -5.21
N PRO A 146 -8.85 23.15 -4.83
CA PRO A 146 -8.90 21.81 -5.42
C PRO A 146 -9.13 21.79 -6.94
N GLN A 147 -9.80 22.80 -7.52
CA GLN A 147 -10.04 22.86 -8.97
C GLN A 147 -8.76 23.11 -9.76
N SER A 148 -7.75 23.74 -9.14
CA SER A 148 -6.46 23.98 -9.78
C SER A 148 -5.67 22.71 -10.07
N ALA A 149 -6.04 21.56 -9.50
CA ALA A 149 -5.35 20.28 -9.69
C ALA A 149 -5.58 19.65 -11.08
N VAL A 150 -6.76 19.83 -11.67
CA VAL A 150 -7.18 19.10 -12.89
C VAL A 150 -6.20 19.26 -14.06
N PRO A 151 -5.72 20.48 -14.40
CA PRO A 151 -4.75 20.62 -15.49
C PRO A 151 -3.44 19.87 -15.25
N PHE A 152 -3.00 19.74 -13.99
CA PHE A 152 -1.77 19.06 -13.62
C PHE A 152 -1.92 17.54 -13.65
N GLU A 153 -3.09 17.03 -13.26
CA GLU A 153 -3.41 15.60 -13.41
C GLU A 153 -3.38 15.20 -14.89
N VAL A 154 -4.03 15.98 -15.75
CA VAL A 154 -4.03 15.75 -17.21
C VAL A 154 -2.61 15.83 -17.79
N ALA A 155 -1.82 16.82 -17.39
CA ALA A 155 -0.43 16.94 -17.84
C ALA A 155 0.43 15.73 -17.39
N ASN A 156 0.23 15.24 -16.15
CA ASN A 156 0.92 14.06 -15.64
C ASN A 156 0.55 12.79 -16.43
N GLU A 157 -0.74 12.63 -16.78
CA GLU A 157 -1.20 11.52 -17.62
C GLU A 157 -0.52 11.51 -18.98
N VAL A 158 -0.50 12.67 -19.66
CA VAL A 158 0.14 12.82 -20.98
C VAL A 158 1.64 12.55 -20.88
N GLN A 159 2.33 13.13 -19.91
CA GLN A 159 3.77 12.92 -19.71
C GLN A 159 4.11 11.44 -19.50
N ILE A 160 3.40 10.76 -18.59
CA ILE A 160 3.62 9.34 -18.33
C ILE A 160 3.26 8.51 -19.58
N GLY A 161 2.20 8.85 -20.29
CA GLY A 161 1.80 8.21 -21.54
C GLY A 161 2.89 8.29 -22.61
N ASP A 162 3.43 9.48 -22.83
CA ASP A 162 4.50 9.73 -23.82
C ASP A 162 5.79 9.00 -23.46
N LEU A 163 6.18 9.01 -22.18
CA LEU A 163 7.35 8.28 -21.69
C LEU A 163 7.19 6.77 -21.85
N LEU A 164 6.00 6.23 -21.54
CA LEU A 164 5.69 4.82 -21.78
C LEU A 164 5.77 4.46 -23.27
N ALA A 165 5.21 5.29 -24.14
CA ALA A 165 5.23 5.08 -25.59
C ALA A 165 6.67 5.14 -26.16
N ALA A 166 7.50 6.02 -25.61
CA ALA A 166 8.90 6.17 -25.98
C ALA A 166 9.84 5.15 -25.31
N GLY A 167 9.36 4.35 -24.35
CA GLY A 167 10.19 3.45 -23.55
C GLY A 167 11.23 4.18 -22.69
N LYS A 168 10.91 5.40 -22.24
CA LYS A 168 11.79 6.26 -21.44
C LYS A 168 11.30 6.38 -20.00
N THR A 169 12.20 6.78 -19.11
CA THR A 169 11.91 7.19 -17.73
C THR A 169 12.41 8.61 -17.56
N ALA A 170 11.62 9.46 -16.90
CA ALA A 170 11.99 10.83 -16.57
C ALA A 170 13.08 10.85 -15.50
N ASP A 171 14.10 11.68 -15.71
CA ASP A 171 15.08 11.98 -14.68
C ASP A 171 14.46 12.90 -13.62
N ALA A 172 15.06 12.95 -12.42
CA ALA A 172 14.57 13.83 -11.35
C ALA A 172 14.57 15.33 -11.75
N THR A 173 15.39 15.71 -12.72
CA THR A 173 15.42 17.07 -13.30
C THR A 173 14.25 17.36 -14.24
N ASP A 174 13.60 16.32 -14.75
CA ASP A 174 12.44 16.42 -15.65
C ASP A 174 11.11 16.41 -14.89
N ASP A 175 11.16 16.27 -13.57
CA ASP A 175 9.97 16.31 -12.72
C ASP A 175 9.32 17.71 -12.85
N PRO A 176 8.02 17.80 -13.19
CA PRO A 176 7.36 19.09 -13.38
C PRO A 176 7.50 19.96 -12.14
N SER A 177 8.13 21.13 -12.31
CA SER A 177 8.23 22.15 -11.25
C SER A 177 6.89 22.86 -11.02
N ALA A 178 6.00 22.79 -12.00
CA ALA A 178 4.68 23.39 -11.94
C ALA A 178 3.78 22.58 -11.00
N LEU A 179 3.24 23.27 -9.99
CA LEU A 179 2.31 22.72 -9.01
C LEU A 179 0.95 23.42 -9.14
N PRO A 180 -0.15 22.75 -8.75
CA PRO A 180 -1.42 23.43 -8.54
C PRO A 180 -1.30 24.50 -7.45
N GLU A 181 -2.37 25.24 -7.19
CA GLU A 181 -2.40 26.21 -6.09
C GLU A 181 -2.31 25.47 -4.75
N VAL A 182 -1.11 25.48 -4.17
CA VAL A 182 -0.77 24.67 -2.98
C VAL A 182 -0.15 25.50 -1.86
N GLY A 183 -0.28 24.97 -0.64
CA GLY A 183 0.46 25.41 0.53
C GLY A 183 1.87 24.81 0.61
N PRO A 184 2.50 24.83 1.80
CA PRO A 184 3.85 24.29 1.98
C PRO A 184 3.90 22.77 1.76
N LYS A 185 5.04 22.30 1.22
CA LYS A 185 5.37 20.88 1.07
C LYS A 185 5.62 20.24 2.44
N PHE A 186 5.24 18.98 2.57
CA PHE A 186 5.85 18.07 3.54
C PHE A 186 6.08 16.69 2.92
N ASP A 187 7.06 15.97 3.45
CA ASP A 187 7.39 14.61 3.02
C ASP A 187 6.75 13.58 3.95
N ALA A 188 6.43 12.41 3.38
CA ALA A 188 5.80 11.28 4.04
C ALA A 188 6.30 9.96 3.44
N VAL A 189 5.95 8.84 4.08
CA VAL A 189 6.21 7.49 3.58
C VAL A 189 4.89 6.76 3.36
N LEU A 190 4.74 6.07 2.23
CA LEU A 190 3.54 5.29 1.93
C LEU A 190 3.51 4.01 2.76
N SER A 191 2.64 3.97 3.76
CA SER A 191 2.49 2.81 4.63
C SER A 191 1.63 1.72 4.03
N ASN A 192 0.54 2.07 3.34
CA ASN A 192 -0.30 1.10 2.64
C ASN A 192 -1.21 1.78 1.60
N VAL A 193 -1.70 0.98 0.67
CA VAL A 193 -2.77 1.32 -0.28
C VAL A 193 -3.93 0.36 -0.05
N GLY A 194 -5.16 0.88 -0.06
CA GLY A 194 -6.37 0.09 0.07
C GLY A 194 -7.44 0.48 -0.96
N GLY A 195 -8.57 -0.21 -0.92
CA GLY A 195 -9.67 0.01 -1.87
C GLY A 195 -10.23 1.43 -1.87
N GLY A 196 -10.14 2.17 -0.76
CA GLY A 196 -10.68 3.53 -0.62
C GLY A 196 -9.64 4.64 -0.42
N GLY A 197 -8.35 4.33 -0.30
CA GLY A 197 -7.38 5.33 0.13
C GLY A 197 -5.95 4.83 0.31
N VAL A 198 -5.12 5.69 0.90
CA VAL A 198 -3.73 5.42 1.25
C VAL A 198 -3.44 5.79 2.70
N GLY A 199 -2.61 5.00 3.36
CA GLY A 199 -2.05 5.33 4.66
C GLY A 199 -0.66 5.94 4.50
N LEU A 200 -0.45 7.14 5.04
CA LEU A 200 0.86 7.80 5.06
C LEU A 200 1.41 7.88 6.48
N ILE A 201 2.71 7.65 6.64
CA ILE A 201 3.45 7.95 7.85
C ILE A 201 4.13 9.29 7.67
N VAL A 202 3.84 10.23 8.56
CA VAL A 202 4.41 11.57 8.53
C VAL A 202 5.19 11.82 9.81
N ASP A 203 6.40 12.35 9.66
CA ASP A 203 7.27 12.68 10.78
C ASP A 203 6.59 13.67 11.74
N LYS A 204 6.91 13.56 13.03
CA LYS A 204 6.49 14.50 14.09
C LYS A 204 6.75 15.97 13.72
N GLU A 205 7.80 16.26 12.95
CA GLU A 205 8.18 17.62 12.53
C GLU A 205 7.17 18.23 11.57
N ASN A 206 6.55 17.41 10.73
CA ASN A 206 5.57 17.81 9.72
C ASN A 206 4.12 17.70 10.21
N ARG A 207 3.89 17.37 11.49
CA ARG A 207 2.54 17.15 12.03
C ARG A 207 1.63 18.38 11.89
N ALA A 208 2.17 19.58 12.04
CA ALA A 208 1.41 20.82 11.91
C ALA A 208 0.82 21.03 10.49
N SER A 209 1.40 20.37 9.48
CA SER A 209 0.95 20.43 8.09
C SER A 209 -0.27 19.54 7.81
N ILE A 210 -0.64 18.66 8.75
CA ILE A 210 -1.75 17.71 8.63
C ILE A 210 -2.95 18.22 9.42
N ASP A 211 -3.95 18.75 8.72
CA ASP A 211 -5.20 19.20 9.31
C ASP A 211 -6.40 18.55 8.60
N SER A 212 -7.35 18.07 9.40
CA SER A 212 -8.51 17.27 8.96
C SER A 212 -9.42 18.01 7.99
N GLY A 213 -10.06 17.28 7.07
CA GLY A 213 -11.05 17.81 6.12
C GLY A 213 -10.50 18.45 4.85
N LYS A 214 -9.19 18.64 4.75
CA LYS A 214 -8.51 19.24 3.60
C LYS A 214 -8.17 18.21 2.52
N VAL A 215 -8.15 18.67 1.28
CA VAL A 215 -7.69 17.91 0.11
C VAL A 215 -6.22 18.23 -0.13
N PHE A 216 -5.46 17.20 -0.46
CA PHE A 216 -4.02 17.27 -0.65
C PHE A 216 -3.68 16.82 -2.07
N TRP A 217 -2.68 17.49 -2.64
CA TRP A 217 -1.94 17.05 -3.79
C TRP A 217 -0.84 16.10 -3.31
N ILE A 218 -0.85 14.88 -3.83
CA ILE A 218 0.08 13.82 -3.47
C ILE A 218 0.88 13.45 -4.70
N ARG A 219 2.22 13.44 -4.57
CA ARG A 219 3.14 12.94 -5.58
C ARG A 219 3.81 11.67 -5.06
N LEU A 220 3.64 10.58 -5.79
CA LEU A 220 4.14 9.24 -5.47
C LEU A 220 5.12 8.79 -6.54
N ASP A 221 6.36 8.53 -6.14
CA ASP A 221 7.41 8.06 -7.05
C ASP A 221 7.48 6.53 -7.05
N LEU A 222 7.19 5.94 -8.21
CA LEU A 222 7.23 4.50 -8.48
C LEU A 222 8.14 4.17 -9.67
N ARG A 223 9.10 5.04 -9.96
CA ARG A 223 10.12 4.82 -10.99
C ARG A 223 10.97 3.58 -10.66
N PRO A 224 11.54 2.92 -11.69
CA PRO A 224 11.37 3.19 -13.11
C PRO A 224 10.10 2.58 -13.72
N THR A 225 9.35 1.75 -12.99
CA THR A 225 8.18 1.04 -13.53
C THR A 225 7.07 2.00 -13.97
N VAL A 226 6.80 3.03 -13.16
CA VAL A 226 6.02 4.19 -13.60
C VAL A 226 7.05 5.25 -13.98
N PRO A 227 7.11 5.68 -15.25
CA PRO A 227 8.29 6.39 -15.76
C PRO A 227 8.45 7.83 -15.26
N ALA A 228 7.47 8.38 -14.55
CA ALA A 228 7.58 9.65 -13.84
C ALA A 228 6.77 9.55 -12.55
N PRO A 229 6.99 10.44 -11.56
CA PRO A 229 6.16 10.48 -10.37
C PRO A 229 4.68 10.63 -10.74
N MET A 230 3.85 9.74 -10.22
CA MET A 230 2.41 9.81 -10.38
C MET A 230 1.86 10.82 -9.40
N VAL A 231 0.88 11.60 -9.85
CA VAL A 231 0.16 12.55 -9.00
C VAL A 231 -1.26 12.07 -8.73
N LEU A 232 -1.83 12.48 -7.59
CA LEU A 232 -3.22 12.21 -7.25
C LEU A 232 -3.71 13.18 -6.18
N THR A 233 -5.02 13.31 -6.08
CA THR A 233 -5.70 14.09 -5.05
C THR A 233 -6.33 13.18 -4.01
N ALA A 234 -6.15 13.54 -2.73
CA ALA A 234 -6.71 12.76 -1.63
C ALA A 234 -7.13 13.65 -0.45
N ARG A 235 -8.22 13.27 0.21
CA ARG A 235 -8.77 13.93 1.39
C ARG A 235 -8.32 13.23 2.65
N LEU A 236 -7.85 13.99 3.63
CA LEU A 236 -7.51 13.42 4.93
C LEU A 236 -8.78 12.95 5.65
N ALA A 237 -8.89 11.65 5.92
CA ALA A 237 -10.05 11.03 6.54
C ALA A 237 -9.87 10.86 8.06
N HIS A 238 -8.69 10.41 8.51
CA HIS A 238 -8.40 10.25 9.93
C HIS A 238 -6.90 10.32 10.21
N THR A 239 -6.53 10.65 11.45
CA THR A 239 -5.15 10.61 11.93
C THR A 239 -5.08 9.88 13.26
N HIS A 240 -3.95 9.23 13.52
CA HIS A 240 -3.59 8.78 14.86
C HIS A 240 -2.08 8.85 15.04
N ILE A 241 -1.66 9.09 16.28
CA ILE A 241 -0.24 9.07 16.63
C ILE A 241 0.19 7.63 16.83
N ASP A 242 1.23 7.23 16.13
CA ASP A 242 1.77 5.90 16.26
C ASP A 242 2.67 5.77 17.49
N SER A 243 3.18 4.55 17.69
CA SER A 243 4.02 4.26 18.84
C SER A 243 5.39 4.98 18.82
N GLN A 244 5.84 5.45 17.66
CA GLN A 244 7.08 6.21 17.46
C GLN A 244 6.88 7.73 17.54
N GLN A 245 5.65 8.18 17.86
CA GLN A 245 5.23 9.58 17.81
C GLN A 245 5.14 10.14 16.38
N ASN A 246 5.19 9.30 15.35
CA ASN A 246 4.84 9.72 13.99
C ASN A 246 3.33 9.84 13.86
N THR A 247 2.89 10.60 12.88
CA THR A 247 1.47 10.73 12.57
C THR A 247 1.14 9.73 11.47
N TYR A 248 0.32 8.73 11.77
CA TYR A 248 -0.31 7.92 10.74
C TYR A 248 -1.55 8.67 10.25
N ALA A 249 -1.58 8.98 8.96
CA ALA A 249 -2.64 9.73 8.32
C ALA A 249 -3.30 8.86 7.24
N GLY A 250 -4.58 8.55 7.43
CA GLY A 250 -5.40 7.85 6.45
C GLY A 250 -6.06 8.84 5.50
N PHE A 251 -5.69 8.77 4.22
CA PHE A 251 -6.24 9.60 3.16
C PHE A 251 -7.20 8.79 2.30
N ALA A 252 -8.36 9.34 1.99
CA ALA A 252 -9.30 8.81 1.00
C ALA A 252 -9.02 9.44 -0.37
N PHE A 253 -8.96 8.65 -1.43
CA PHE A 253 -8.80 9.18 -2.79
C PHE A 253 -9.96 10.13 -3.14
N ASP A 254 -9.69 11.27 -3.79
CA ASP A 254 -10.70 12.28 -4.12
C ASP A 254 -10.66 12.65 -5.61
N PHE A 255 -11.34 11.86 -6.45
CA PHE A 255 -11.48 12.13 -7.88
C PHE A 255 -12.71 12.96 -8.24
N THR A 256 -13.28 13.72 -7.29
CA THR A 256 -14.52 14.47 -7.53
C THR A 256 -14.35 15.51 -8.64
N MET A 257 -13.18 16.15 -8.72
CA MET A 257 -12.89 17.19 -9.71
C MET A 257 -12.47 16.61 -11.07
N ASN A 258 -11.88 15.41 -11.09
CA ASN A 258 -11.43 14.74 -12.31
C ASN A 258 -11.67 13.22 -12.24
N PRO A 259 -12.92 12.75 -12.48
CA PRO A 259 -13.24 11.33 -12.35
C PRO A 259 -12.47 10.42 -13.31
N GLN A 260 -12.00 10.94 -14.45
CA GLN A 260 -11.29 10.16 -15.47
C GLN A 260 -9.89 9.76 -14.99
N HIS A 261 -9.23 10.63 -14.20
CA HIS A 261 -7.90 10.40 -13.64
C HIS A 261 -7.81 9.14 -12.78
N LYS A 262 -8.93 8.75 -12.13
CA LYS A 262 -9.05 7.51 -11.36
C LYS A 262 -8.56 6.29 -12.15
N SER A 263 -8.98 6.18 -13.41
CA SER A 263 -8.67 5.03 -14.26
C SER A 263 -7.17 4.94 -14.56
N PHE A 264 -6.53 6.10 -14.75
CA PHE A 264 -5.09 6.21 -14.96
C PHE A 264 -4.31 5.78 -13.71
N VAL A 265 -4.62 6.33 -12.54
CA VAL A 265 -3.94 6.01 -11.27
C VAL A 265 -4.05 4.51 -10.96
N VAL A 266 -5.25 3.93 -11.12
CA VAL A 266 -5.47 2.48 -10.97
C VAL A 266 -4.55 1.70 -11.93
N GLY A 267 -4.50 2.12 -13.19
CA GLY A 267 -3.67 1.47 -14.21
C GLY A 267 -2.19 1.47 -13.87
N GLN A 268 -1.65 2.58 -13.34
CA GLN A 268 -0.25 2.67 -12.94
C GLN A 268 0.06 1.83 -11.69
N ILE A 269 -0.81 1.84 -10.67
CA ILE A 269 -0.64 0.99 -9.49
C ILE A 269 -0.68 -0.49 -9.89
N ALA A 270 -1.64 -0.88 -10.74
CA ALA A 270 -1.73 -2.27 -11.22
C ALA A 270 -0.51 -2.67 -12.06
N ARG A 271 0.03 -1.77 -12.88
CA ARG A 271 1.30 -1.97 -13.61
C ARG A 271 2.45 -2.20 -12.64
N TYR A 272 2.55 -1.38 -11.60
CA TYR A 272 3.60 -1.48 -10.58
C TYR A 272 3.56 -2.81 -9.83
N ILE A 273 2.37 -3.21 -9.38
CA ILE A 273 2.18 -4.49 -8.70
C ILE A 273 2.52 -5.67 -9.62
N ARG A 274 2.13 -5.61 -10.89
CA ARG A 274 2.46 -6.64 -11.87
C ARG A 274 3.97 -6.77 -12.10
N SER A 275 4.72 -5.66 -12.10
CA SER A 275 6.18 -5.73 -12.28
C SER A 275 6.91 -6.33 -11.08
N MET A 276 6.30 -6.29 -9.89
CA MET A 276 6.87 -6.88 -8.68
C MET A 276 6.62 -8.40 -8.58
N GLN A 277 5.61 -8.92 -9.28
CA GLN A 277 5.33 -10.36 -9.26
C GLN A 277 6.45 -11.13 -9.98
N PRO A 278 6.87 -12.29 -9.45
CA PRO A 278 7.84 -13.12 -10.15
C PRO A 278 7.28 -13.50 -11.52
N SER A 279 8.11 -13.38 -12.55
CA SER A 279 7.78 -13.90 -13.87
C SER A 279 7.54 -15.40 -13.72
N SER A 280 6.31 -15.84 -14.01
CA SER A 280 5.92 -17.24 -13.93
C SER A 280 6.77 -18.04 -14.91
N SER A 281 7.91 -18.57 -14.46
CA SER A 281 8.56 -19.66 -15.17
C SER A 281 7.62 -20.83 -15.01
N LYS A 282 6.99 -21.23 -16.12
CA LYS A 282 6.24 -22.47 -16.19
C LYS A 282 7.16 -23.57 -15.66
N ALA A 283 6.80 -24.17 -14.53
CA ALA A 283 7.28 -25.50 -14.18
C ALA A 283 6.86 -26.41 -15.34
N ALA A 284 7.85 -26.83 -16.13
CA ALA A 284 7.73 -27.87 -17.13
C ALA A 284 7.72 -29.25 -16.44
#